data_AF-A0A958FB37-F1
#
_entry.id   AF-A0A958FB37-F1
#
_cell.length_a   1.000
_cell.length_b   1.000
_cell.length_c   1.000
_cell.angle_alpha   90.00
_cell.angle_beta   90.00
_cell.angle_gamma   90.00
#
_symmetry.space_group_name_H-M   'P 1'
#
loop_
_entity.id
_entity.type
_entity.pdbx_description
1 polymer ?
#
loop_
_entity_poly.entity_id
_entity_poly.type
_entity_poly.pdbx_seq_one_letter_code
_entity_poly.pdbx_strand_id
1 'polypeptide(L)'
;TSYAFLSRPPVETPGRFAKAVDLRLSGLLWPEARERWEDSAYLTREALGKGQIILFAGEPNFRAYFHGTARLLINALLLGPGLGAQPPGW
;
A
#
# COMPACT_ATOMS: atom_id res chain seq x y z
N THR A 1 5.89 14.97 -6.24
CA THR A 1 4.93 14.33 -7.17
C THR A 1 3.59 15.03 -7.05
N SER A 2 2.86 15.23 -8.15
CA SER A 2 1.60 16.04 -8.14
C SER A 2 0.36 15.26 -7.68
N TYR A 3 0.47 13.94 -7.49
CA TYR A 3 -0.67 13.04 -7.27
C TYR A 3 -0.65 12.44 -5.86
N ALA A 4 -1.83 12.03 -5.41
CA ALA A 4 -2.05 11.14 -4.27
C ALA A 4 -3.00 10.02 -4.71
N PHE A 5 -2.77 8.81 -4.22
CA PHE A 5 -3.62 7.67 -4.52
C PHE A 5 -4.69 7.54 -3.46
N LEU A 6 -5.93 7.38 -3.89
CA LEU A 6 -7.09 7.18 -3.03
C LEU A 6 -7.79 5.90 -3.43
N SER A 7 -8.33 5.20 -2.44
CA SER A 7 -9.19 4.04 -2.64
C SER A 7 -10.65 4.46 -2.56
N ARG A 8 -11.52 3.68 -3.23
CA ARG A 8 -12.97 3.78 -3.10
C ARG A 8 -13.52 2.42 -2.70
N PRO A 9 -14.61 2.35 -1.91
CA PRO A 9 -15.29 1.09 -1.68
C PRO A 9 -15.59 0.39 -3.02
N PRO A 10 -15.33 -0.93 -3.15
CA PRO A 10 -15.03 -1.90 -2.08
C PRO A 10 -13.54 -2.12 -1.77
N VAL A 11 -12.63 -1.29 -2.29
CA VAL A 11 -11.17 -1.47 -2.14
C VAL A 11 -10.73 -1.27 -0.68
N GLU A 12 -10.04 -2.28 -0.14
CA GLU A 12 -9.45 -2.24 1.20
C GLU A 12 -8.12 -1.47 1.17
N THR A 13 -7.80 -0.73 2.23
CA THR A 13 -6.55 0.04 2.33
C THR A 13 -5.81 -0.28 3.62
N PRO A 14 -5.14 -1.44 3.69
CA PRO A 14 -4.43 -1.88 4.88
C PRO A 14 -3.19 -1.02 5.21
N GLY A 15 -2.68 -0.22 4.26
CA GLY A 15 -1.60 0.72 4.51
C GLY A 15 -1.93 2.13 4.02
N ARG A 16 -1.87 3.12 4.92
CA ARG A 16 -2.01 4.54 4.61
C ARG A 16 -0.75 5.29 4.98
N PHE A 17 -0.52 6.40 4.28
CA PHE A 17 0.44 7.38 4.74
C PHE A 17 -0.02 8.02 6.06
N ALA A 18 0.94 8.41 6.89
CA ALA A 18 0.68 9.00 8.18
C ALA A 18 0.03 10.39 8.07
N LYS A 19 -0.43 10.90 9.21
CA LYS A 19 -0.93 12.28 9.34
C LYS A 19 0.14 13.30 8.95
N ALA A 20 -0.27 14.48 8.51
CA ALA A 20 0.63 15.52 7.99
C ALA A 20 1.76 15.88 8.99
N VAL A 21 1.46 15.83 10.28
CA VAL A 21 2.41 16.05 11.39
C VAL A 21 3.57 15.04 11.38
N ASP A 22 3.28 13.77 11.11
CA ASP A 22 4.25 12.65 11.20
C ASP A 22 4.75 12.15 9.84
N LEU A 23 4.17 12.64 8.75
CA LEU A 23 4.40 12.11 7.39
C LEU A 23 5.87 12.23 6.93
N ARG A 24 6.61 13.23 7.42
CA ARG A 24 8.01 13.45 7.03
C ARG A 24 8.96 12.80 8.04
N LEU A 25 9.55 11.67 7.66
CA LEU A 25 10.61 11.02 8.43
C LEU A 25 11.96 11.74 8.27
N SER A 26 12.34 12.04 7.02
CA SER A 26 13.60 12.71 6.70
C SER A 26 13.52 13.36 5.30
N GLY A 27 14.55 14.14 4.95
CA GLY A 27 14.62 14.81 3.66
C GLY A 27 13.66 16.00 3.52
N LEU A 28 13.40 16.37 2.27
CA LEU A 28 12.62 17.54 1.90
C LEU A 28 11.20 17.12 1.52
N LEU A 29 10.20 17.69 2.20
CA LEU A 29 8.78 17.49 1.92
C LEU A 29 8.09 18.86 1.91
N TRP A 30 7.43 19.17 0.81
CA TRP A 30 6.76 20.42 0.56
C TRP A 30 5.47 20.45 1.37
N PRO A 31 5.09 21.58 1.99
CA PRO A 31 3.85 21.69 2.77
C PRO A 31 2.62 21.22 2.00
N GLU A 32 2.51 21.57 0.72
CA GLU A 32 1.38 21.21 -0.14
C GLU A 32 1.37 19.71 -0.47
N ALA A 33 2.55 19.09 -0.57
CA ALA A 33 2.66 17.64 -0.76
C ALA A 33 2.29 16.89 0.53
N ARG A 34 2.63 17.45 1.68
CA ARG A 34 2.31 16.88 2.99
C ARG A 34 0.80 16.82 3.21
N GLU A 35 0.10 17.92 2.97
CA GLU A 35 -1.37 17.97 3.07
C GLU A 35 -2.03 17.04 2.06
N ARG A 36 -1.49 16.96 0.83
CA ARG A 36 -2.04 16.09 -0.21
C ARG A 36 -1.91 14.60 0.11
N TRP A 37 -0.83 14.20 0.77
CA TRP A 37 -0.50 12.79 0.98
C TRP A 37 -0.99 12.22 2.30
N GLU A 38 -1.38 13.07 3.25
CA GLU A 38 -1.99 12.65 4.51
C GLU A 38 -3.16 11.69 4.29
N ASP A 39 -3.17 10.57 5.03
CA ASP A 39 -4.15 9.47 4.98
C ASP A 39 -4.38 8.83 3.59
N SER A 40 -3.60 9.23 2.59
CA SER A 40 -3.70 8.67 1.25
C SER A 40 -3.23 7.22 1.23
N ALA A 41 -3.70 6.47 0.24
CA ALA A 41 -3.45 5.03 0.15
C ALA A 41 -1.99 4.76 -0.23
N TYR A 42 -1.30 3.97 0.59
CA TYR A 42 0.01 3.41 0.27
C TYR A 42 -0.10 1.96 -0.22
N LEU A 43 -0.94 1.17 0.44
CA LEU A 43 -1.18 -0.24 0.12
C LEU A 43 -2.69 -0.48 0.02
N THR A 44 -3.14 -0.99 -1.11
CA THR A 44 -4.55 -1.35 -1.35
C THR A 44 -4.70 -2.81 -1.74
N ARG A 45 -5.89 -3.34 -1.47
CA ARG A 45 -6.30 -4.68 -1.89
C ARG A 45 -7.72 -4.66 -2.42
N GLU A 46 -7.95 -5.31 -3.56
CA GLU A 46 -9.26 -5.46 -4.17
C GLU A 46 -9.47 -6.92 -4.60
N ALA A 47 -10.66 -7.46 -4.40
CA ALA A 47 -11.01 -8.77 -4.94
C ALA A 47 -11.36 -8.65 -6.43
N LEU A 48 -10.83 -9.55 -7.25
CA LEU A 48 -11.15 -9.61 -8.68
C LEU A 48 -11.42 -11.06 -9.09
N GLY A 49 -12.71 -11.38 -9.28
CA GLY A 49 -13.14 -12.76 -9.53
C GLY A 49 -12.75 -13.68 -8.38
N LYS A 50 -11.98 -14.74 -8.69
CA LYS A 50 -11.37 -15.64 -7.69
C LYS A 50 -9.99 -15.17 -7.21
N GLY A 51 -9.48 -14.06 -7.74
CA GLY A 51 -8.18 -13.51 -7.39
C GLY A 51 -8.29 -12.27 -6.51
N GLN A 52 -7.14 -11.64 -6.32
CA GLN A 52 -7.06 -10.29 -5.74
C GLN A 52 -5.95 -9.49 -6.40
N ILE A 53 -6.13 -8.18 -6.41
CA ILE A 53 -5.16 -7.20 -6.83
C ILE A 53 -4.63 -6.51 -5.57
N ILE A 54 -3.31 -6.51 -5.40
CA ILE A 54 -2.63 -5.81 -4.30
C ILE A 54 -1.70 -4.78 -4.93
N LEU A 55 -1.88 -3.50 -4.58
CA LEU A 55 -1.09 -2.40 -5.15
C LEU A 55 -0.30 -1.68 -4.06
N PHE A 56 0.95 -1.36 -4.38
CA PHE A 56 1.82 -0.53 -3.57
C PHE A 56 2.09 0.78 -4.30
N ALA A 57 1.96 1.91 -3.62
CA ALA A 57 2.20 3.25 -4.18
C ALA A 57 3.69 3.54 -4.46
N GLY A 58 4.59 2.67 -4.02
CA GLY A 58 6.03 2.74 -4.28
C GLY A 58 6.66 1.36 -4.16
N GLU A 59 7.96 1.25 -4.45
CA GLU A 59 8.67 -0.02 -4.42
C GLU A 59 8.79 -0.56 -2.97
N PRO A 60 8.14 -1.68 -2.63
CA PRO A 60 8.03 -2.13 -1.24
C PRO A 60 9.34 -2.73 -0.69
N ASN A 61 10.31 -3.06 -1.55
CA ASN A 61 11.59 -3.62 -1.14
C ASN A 61 12.77 -2.86 -1.77
N PHE A 62 12.66 -1.53 -1.87
CA PHE A 62 13.69 -0.68 -2.47
C PHE A 62 15.06 -0.95 -1.82
N ARG A 63 15.98 -1.50 -2.62
CA ARG A 63 17.36 -1.85 -2.21
C ARG A 63 17.45 -2.69 -0.92
N ALA A 64 16.41 -3.49 -0.62
CA ALA A 64 16.31 -4.29 0.61
C ALA A 64 16.46 -3.50 1.93
N TYR A 65 16.24 -2.18 1.93
CA TYR A 65 16.45 -1.34 3.11
C TYR A 65 15.20 -1.23 4.01
N PHE A 66 14.00 -1.30 3.41
CA PHE A 66 12.74 -1.08 4.13
C PHE A 66 12.10 -2.39 4.60
N HIS A 67 12.48 -2.86 5.79
CA HIS A 67 11.98 -4.11 6.37
C HIS A 67 10.46 -4.13 6.58
N GLY A 68 9.84 -2.98 6.90
CA GLY A 68 8.40 -2.90 7.13
C GLY A 68 7.59 -3.22 5.87
N THR A 69 7.85 -2.50 4.78
CA THR A 69 7.17 -2.70 3.50
C THR A 69 7.58 -4.01 2.82
N ALA A 70 8.81 -4.48 3.04
CA ALA A 70 9.24 -5.80 2.58
C ALA A 70 8.43 -6.93 3.23
N ARG A 71 8.13 -6.83 4.54
CA ARG A 71 7.24 -7.79 5.21
C ARG A 71 5.82 -7.77 4.64
N LEU A 72 5.29 -6.59 4.30
CA LEU A 72 3.97 -6.49 3.65
C LEU A 72 3.97 -7.16 2.27
N LEU A 73 5.04 -6.99 1.49
CA LEU A 73 5.20 -7.69 0.21
C LEU A 73 5.23 -9.22 0.40
N ILE A 74 6.03 -9.72 1.34
CA ILE A 74 6.12 -11.15 1.62
C ILE A 74 4.76 -11.71 2.06
N ASN A 75 4.03 -11.00 2.92
CA ASN A 75 2.67 -11.39 3.31
C ASN A 75 1.73 -11.46 2.10
N ALA A 76 1.78 -10.47 1.21
CA ALA A 76 0.97 -10.47 -0.01
C ALA A 76 1.27 -11.69 -0.90
N LEU A 77 2.55 -12.07 -1.03
CA LEU A 77 2.98 -13.21 -1.85
C LEU A 77 2.63 -14.56 -1.22
N LEU A 78 2.93 -14.74 0.06
CA LEU A 78 2.77 -16.04 0.72
C LEU A 78 1.34 -16.29 1.20
N LEU A 79 0.67 -15.26 1.73
CA LEU A 79 -0.67 -15.39 2.32
C LEU A 79 -1.77 -14.98 1.35
N GLY A 80 -1.46 -14.22 0.30
CA GLY A 80 -2.43 -13.75 -0.69
C GLY A 80 -3.30 -14.89 -1.25
N PRO A 81 -2.73 -15.99 -1.77
CA PRO A 81 -3.51 -17.09 -2.32
C PRO A 81 -4.53 -17.71 -1.35
N GLY A 82 -4.28 -17.69 -0.04
CA GLY A 82 -5.15 -18.33 0.97
C GLY A 82 -6.06 -17.38 1.76
N LEU A 83 -5.71 -16.09 1.86
CA LEU A 83 -6.48 -15.11 2.65
C LEU A 83 -7.35 -14.17 1.81
N GLY A 84 -7.12 -14.08 0.49
CA GLY A 84 -7.86 -13.14 -0.33
C GLY A 84 -8.07 -13.51 -1.78
N ALA A 85 -7.57 -14.67 -2.20
CA ALA A 85 -7.90 -15.32 -3.46
C ALA A 85 -8.39 -16.74 -3.17
N GLN A 86 -9.00 -17.36 -4.17
CA GLN A 86 -9.38 -18.76 -4.19
C GLN A 86 -8.57 -19.42 -5.31
N PRO A 87 -7.56 -20.24 -5.00
CA PRO A 87 -6.84 -20.98 -6.02
C PRO A 87 -7.82 -21.94 -6.73
N PRO A 88 -7.70 -22.14 -8.04
CA PRO A 88 -8.49 -23.14 -8.73
C PRO A 88 -8.10 -24.54 -8.22
N GLY A 89 -9.06 -25.31 -7.70
CA GLY A 89 -8.92 -26.76 -7.49
C GLY A 89 -8.48 -27.23 -6.09
N TRP A 90 -9.03 -26.64 -5.03
CA TRP A 90 -9.22 -27.31 -3.74
C TRP A 90 -10.70 -27.30 -3.38
#